data_AF-A0A377GMT5-F1
#
_entry.id   AF-A0A377GMT5-F1
#
_cell.length_a   1.000
_cell.length_b   1.000
_cell.length_c   1.000
_cell.angle_alpha   90.00
_cell.angle_beta   90.00
_cell.angle_gamma   90.00
#
_symmetry.space_group_name_H-M   'P 1'
#
loop_
_entity.id
_entity.type
_entity.pdbx_description
1 polymer ?
#
loop_
_entity_poly.entity_id
_entity_poly.type
_entity_poly.pdbx_seq_one_letter_code
_entity_poly.pdbx_strand_id
1 'polypeptide(L)'
;MFRDMYNLPITTASIAPFNKMAYEQLELFETKVLAFAQKAPVKNLDETGFRVGGKTQWMHTLSTPDCTYYHVSPKRKSLIDGVKGIAVHDHWRPYYPMPDVTHALCNQHHLRELKALIEHDKETWAGQMSTLLKLMLRCRHR
;
A
#
# COMPACT_ATOMS: atom_id res chain seq x y z
N MET A 1 -13.02 1.07 -27.29
CA MET A 1 -14.33 0.67 -26.71
C MET A 1 -15.48 1.54 -27.19
N PHE A 2 -15.64 2.81 -26.77
CA PHE A 2 -16.78 3.65 -27.19
C PHE A 2 -16.87 3.89 -28.71
N ARG A 3 -15.73 4.21 -29.34
CA ARG A 3 -15.66 4.34 -30.81
C ARG A 3 -15.93 3.01 -31.50
N ASP A 4 -15.30 1.94 -31.03
CA ASP A 4 -15.32 0.64 -31.73
C ASP A 4 -16.66 -0.09 -31.59
N MET A 5 -17.38 0.11 -30.47
CA MET A 5 -18.66 -0.55 -30.21
C MET A 5 -19.88 0.31 -30.58
N TYR A 6 -19.76 1.64 -30.49
CA TYR A 6 -20.91 2.55 -30.62
C TYR A 6 -20.67 3.69 -31.63
N ASN A 7 -19.53 3.73 -32.31
CA ASN A 7 -19.13 4.81 -33.22
C ASN A 7 -19.18 6.21 -32.58
N LEU A 8 -18.97 6.28 -31.26
CA LEU A 8 -18.96 7.53 -30.49
C LEU A 8 -17.51 7.93 -30.17
N PRO A 9 -16.96 8.96 -30.84
CA PRO A 9 -15.61 9.44 -30.54
C PRO A 9 -15.60 10.26 -29.25
N ILE A 10 -14.96 9.74 -28.20
CA ILE A 10 -14.71 10.47 -26.95
C ILE A 10 -13.29 11.02 -26.98
N THR A 11 -13.15 12.32 -26.74
CA THR A 11 -11.85 12.99 -26.68
C THR A 11 -11.22 12.86 -25.29
N THR A 12 -9.89 12.96 -25.20
CA THR A 12 -9.18 13.02 -23.91
C THR A 12 -9.62 14.23 -23.07
N ALA A 13 -9.95 15.35 -23.73
CA ALA A 13 -10.48 16.54 -23.09
C ALA A 13 -11.83 16.32 -22.41
N SER A 14 -12.65 15.36 -22.89
CA SER A 14 -13.92 14.98 -22.26
C SER A 14 -13.73 14.01 -21.09
N ILE A 15 -12.73 13.13 -21.14
CA ILE A 15 -12.43 12.15 -20.08
C ILE A 15 -11.99 12.84 -18.78
N ALA A 16 -11.20 13.91 -18.88
CA ALA A 16 -10.71 14.61 -17.69
C ALA A 16 -11.84 15.17 -16.79
N PRO A 17 -12.85 15.88 -17.33
CA PRO A 17 -14.06 16.24 -16.59
C PRO A 17 -14.82 15.05 -16.02
N PHE A 18 -14.97 13.95 -16.77
CA PHE A 18 -15.67 12.76 -16.28
C PHE A 18 -14.99 12.13 -15.07
N ASN A 19 -13.65 12.05 -15.08
CA ASN A 19 -12.88 11.60 -13.92
C ASN A 19 -13.09 12.51 -12.71
N LYS A 20 -13.13 13.83 -12.92
CA LYS A 20 -13.40 14.79 -11.84
C LYS A 20 -14.80 14.59 -11.25
N MET A 21 -15.82 14.49 -12.11
CA MET A 21 -17.20 14.25 -11.67
C MET A 21 -17.33 12.93 -10.91
N ALA A 22 -16.66 11.87 -11.38
CA ALA A 22 -16.64 10.59 -10.67
C ALA A 22 -15.98 10.71 -9.30
N TYR A 23 -14.88 11.46 -9.18
CA TYR A 23 -14.24 11.72 -7.89
C TYR A 23 -15.13 12.50 -6.94
N GLU A 24 -15.79 13.56 -7.41
CA GLU A 24 -16.71 14.36 -6.58
C GLU A 24 -17.80 13.50 -5.94
N GLN A 25 -18.25 12.43 -6.60
CA GLN A 25 -19.20 11.46 -6.02
C GLN A 25 -18.56 10.47 -5.04
N LEU A 26 -17.24 10.27 -5.12
CA LEU A 26 -16.47 9.32 -4.30
C LEU A 26 -15.72 9.97 -3.14
N GLU A 27 -15.68 11.30 -3.02
CA GLU A 27 -14.94 12.01 -1.97
C GLU A 27 -15.37 11.56 -0.56
N LEU A 28 -16.68 11.45 -0.32
CA LEU A 28 -17.19 10.95 0.96
C LEU A 28 -16.86 9.46 1.20
N PHE A 29 -16.78 8.67 0.13
CA PHE A 29 -16.36 7.28 0.24
C PHE A 29 -14.87 7.18 0.61
N GLU A 30 -14.01 7.96 -0.04
CA GLU A 30 -12.57 8.02 0.25
C GLU A 30 -12.31 8.37 1.72
N THR A 31 -12.96 9.42 2.23
CA THR A 31 -12.80 9.84 3.65
C THR A 31 -13.27 8.76 4.62
N LYS A 32 -14.34 8.02 4.30
CA LYS A 32 -14.80 6.86 5.10
C LYS A 32 -13.81 5.71 5.06
N VAL A 33 -13.23 5.41 3.90
CA VAL A 33 -12.18 4.38 3.74
C VAL A 33 -10.96 4.72 4.58
N LEU A 34 -10.51 5.98 4.56
CA LEU A 34 -9.41 6.45 5.40
C LEU A 34 -9.73 6.26 6.89
N ALA A 35 -10.89 6.75 7.35
CA ALA A 35 -11.29 6.67 8.75
C ALA A 35 -11.44 5.21 9.24
N PHE A 36 -11.92 4.32 8.37
CA PHE A 36 -12.00 2.89 8.63
C PHE A 36 -10.60 2.28 8.77
N ALA A 37 -9.73 2.52 7.79
CA ALA A 37 -8.38 1.94 7.75
C ALA A 37 -7.49 2.42 8.91
N GLN A 38 -7.62 3.69 9.33
CA GLN A 38 -6.90 4.26 10.48
C GLN A 38 -7.23 3.54 11.80
N LYS A 39 -8.49 3.11 11.96
CA LYS A 39 -9.02 2.49 13.19
C LYS A 39 -8.97 0.97 13.17
N ALA A 40 -8.67 0.36 12.01
CA ALA A 40 -8.58 -1.09 11.89
C ALA A 40 -7.55 -1.66 12.89
N PRO A 41 -7.78 -2.87 13.45
CA PRO A 41 -6.86 -3.45 14.42
C PRO A 41 -5.49 -3.75 13.82
N VAL A 42 -5.43 -4.18 12.56
CA VAL A 42 -4.20 -4.48 11.80
C VAL A 42 -4.30 -3.88 10.40
N LYS A 43 -3.20 -3.34 9.90
CA LYS A 43 -3.09 -2.59 8.64
C LYS A 43 -1.67 -2.69 8.14
N ASN A 44 -1.53 -2.65 6.82
CA ASN A 44 -0.25 -2.70 6.14
C ASN A 44 0.04 -1.33 5.55
N LEU A 45 1.26 -0.84 5.76
CA LEU A 45 1.74 0.43 5.24
C LEU A 45 2.90 0.16 4.27
N ASP A 46 2.89 0.87 3.14
CA ASP A 46 3.95 0.83 2.14
C ASP A 46 4.05 2.18 1.41
N GLU A 47 5.23 2.51 0.89
CA GLU A 47 5.49 3.73 0.11
C GLU A 47 6.14 3.35 -1.23
N THR A 48 5.58 3.86 -2.33
CA THR A 48 6.23 3.75 -3.65
C THR A 48 6.28 5.08 -4.37
N GLY A 49 7.37 5.31 -5.11
CA GLY A 49 7.48 6.44 -6.02
C GLY A 49 6.80 6.16 -7.37
N PHE A 50 6.17 7.18 -7.97
CA PHE A 50 5.62 7.12 -9.32
C PHE A 50 5.69 8.48 -10.01
N ARG A 51 5.38 8.55 -11.31
CA ARG A 51 5.56 9.77 -12.13
C ARG A 51 4.21 10.40 -12.48
N VAL A 52 4.02 11.67 -12.11
CA VAL A 52 2.86 12.50 -12.49
C VAL A 52 3.38 13.72 -13.24
N GLY A 53 2.96 13.90 -14.49
CA GLY A 53 3.40 15.03 -15.31
C GLY A 53 4.93 15.15 -15.43
N GLY A 54 5.65 14.03 -15.49
CA GLY A 54 7.11 14.04 -15.53
C GLY A 54 7.79 14.45 -14.23
N LYS A 55 7.08 14.44 -13.09
CA LYS A 55 7.65 14.68 -11.75
C LYS A 55 7.41 13.48 -10.86
N THR A 56 8.38 13.18 -9.98
CA THR A 56 8.24 12.08 -9.03
C THR A 56 7.27 12.50 -7.94
N GLN A 57 6.30 11.65 -7.66
CA GLN A 57 5.36 11.72 -6.55
C GLN A 57 5.52 10.46 -5.72
N TRP A 58 5.06 10.50 -4.48
CA TRP A 58 5.13 9.41 -3.52
C TRP A 58 3.70 9.00 -3.17
N MET A 59 3.40 7.72 -3.35
CA MET A 59 2.13 7.12 -2.97
C MET A 59 2.34 6.29 -1.72
N HIS A 60 1.67 6.67 -0.64
CA HIS A 60 1.55 5.90 0.58
C HIS A 60 0.28 5.05 0.53
N THR A 61 0.36 3.82 1.04
CA THR A 61 -0.78 2.92 1.14
C THR A 61 -1.10 2.63 2.60
N LEU A 62 -2.39 2.48 2.89
CA LEU A 62 -2.90 1.99 4.16
C LEU A 62 -3.95 0.93 3.86
N SER A 63 -3.57 -0.34 3.97
CA SER A 63 -4.36 -1.49 3.51
C SER A 63 -4.81 -2.38 4.65
N THR A 64 -6.08 -2.75 4.63
CA THR A 64 -6.72 -3.77 5.47
C THR A 64 -7.26 -4.89 4.57
N PRO A 65 -7.81 -5.99 5.11
CA PRO A 65 -8.49 -6.99 4.28
C PRO A 65 -9.65 -6.43 3.45
N ASP A 66 -10.30 -5.37 3.93
CA ASP A 66 -11.55 -4.86 3.34
C ASP A 66 -11.33 -3.64 2.43
N CYS A 67 -10.24 -2.89 2.61
CA CYS A 67 -9.99 -1.69 1.83
C CYS A 67 -8.50 -1.32 1.74
N THR A 68 -8.18 -0.52 0.73
CA THR A 68 -6.89 0.19 0.64
C THR A 68 -7.15 1.67 0.44
N TYR A 69 -6.51 2.49 1.27
CA TYR A 69 -6.44 3.92 1.09
C TYR A 69 -5.11 4.30 0.43
N TYR A 70 -5.16 5.22 -0.53
CA TYR A 70 -4.00 5.75 -1.24
C TYR A 70 -3.84 7.23 -0.92
N HIS A 71 -2.64 7.62 -0.47
CA HIS A 71 -2.28 9.02 -0.24
C HIS A 71 -1.13 9.41 -1.15
N VAL A 72 -1.38 10.34 -2.07
CA VAL A 72 -0.37 10.82 -3.02
C VAL A 72 0.16 12.18 -2.56
N SER A 73 1.48 12.31 -2.51
CA SER A 73 2.15 13.56 -2.13
C SER A 73 3.38 13.83 -3.00
N PRO A 74 3.69 15.10 -3.32
CA PRO A 74 4.96 15.47 -3.91
C PRO A 74 6.14 15.28 -2.94
N LYS A 75 5.86 15.22 -1.64
CA LYS A 75 6.87 15.09 -0.57
C LYS A 75 6.94 13.63 -0.11
N ARG A 76 8.16 13.07 -0.10
CA ARG A 76 8.42 11.76 0.51
C ARG A 76 8.16 11.83 2.02
N LYS A 77 7.73 10.72 2.64
CA LYS A 77 7.41 10.66 4.08
C LYS A 77 6.21 11.54 4.47
N SER A 78 5.28 11.75 3.54
CA SER A 78 3.99 12.36 3.86
C SER A 78 3.08 11.31 4.48
N LEU A 79 3.45 10.85 5.68
CA LEU A 79 2.74 9.77 6.36
C LEU A 79 1.29 10.15 6.67
N ILE A 80 0.45 9.13 6.80
CA ILE A 80 -0.96 9.27 7.13
C ILE A 80 -1.09 9.42 8.65
N ASP A 81 -1.63 10.54 9.09
CA ASP A 81 -1.88 10.80 10.52
C ASP A 81 -3.03 9.94 11.07
N GLY A 82 -3.15 9.86 12.39
CA GLY A 82 -4.31 9.25 13.06
C GLY A 82 -4.40 7.72 12.95
N VAL A 83 -3.38 7.05 12.39
CA VAL A 83 -3.28 5.59 12.35
C VAL A 83 -3.06 5.05 13.77
N LYS A 84 -3.82 4.02 14.14
CA LYS A 84 -3.75 3.39 15.47
C LYS A 84 -3.68 1.87 15.37
N GLY A 85 -3.29 1.19 16.46
CA GLY A 85 -3.21 -0.28 16.53
C GLY A 85 -1.95 -0.85 15.88
N ILE A 86 -2.01 -2.06 15.30
CA ILE A 86 -0.82 -2.70 14.70
C ILE A 86 -0.54 -2.19 13.29
N ALA A 87 0.60 -1.51 13.10
CA ALA A 87 1.09 -1.06 11.80
C ALA A 87 2.14 -2.04 11.27
N VAL A 88 1.79 -2.81 10.24
CA VAL A 88 2.71 -3.73 9.55
C VAL A 88 3.43 -2.98 8.44
N HIS A 89 4.75 -2.91 8.45
CA HIS A 89 5.52 -2.18 7.43
C HIS A 89 6.85 -2.85 7.06
N ASP A 90 7.48 -2.36 6.00
CA ASP A 90 8.68 -2.86 5.34
C ASP A 90 10.01 -2.49 6.04
N HIS A 91 10.00 -2.26 7.34
CA HIS A 91 11.17 -1.76 8.09
C HIS A 91 11.67 -0.36 7.65
N TRP A 92 10.90 0.38 6.83
CA TRP A 92 11.31 1.72 6.44
C TRP A 92 11.33 2.70 7.64
N ARG A 93 12.53 3.24 7.92
CA ARG A 93 12.82 4.04 9.13
C ARG A 93 11.80 5.14 9.47
N PRO A 94 11.25 5.89 8.50
CA PRO A 94 10.25 6.92 8.76
C PRO A 94 8.95 6.44 9.41
N TYR A 95 8.62 5.15 9.38
CA TYR A 95 7.43 4.66 10.09
C TYR A 95 7.62 4.58 11.60
N TYR A 96 8.83 4.36 12.11
CA TYR A 96 9.07 4.17 13.56
C TYR A 96 8.66 5.33 14.48
N PRO A 97 8.76 6.60 14.06
CA PRO A 97 8.30 7.71 14.89
C PRO A 97 6.78 7.90 14.91
N MET A 98 5.99 7.04 14.22
CA MET A 98 4.53 7.15 14.25
C MET A 98 4.01 6.93 15.68
N PRO A 99 3.21 7.87 16.23
CA PRO A 99 2.65 7.72 17.56
C PRO A 99 1.51 6.68 17.56
N ASP A 100 1.20 6.16 18.75
CA ASP A 100 0.00 5.35 19.02
C ASP A 100 -0.19 4.08 18.17
N VAL A 101 0.91 3.56 17.60
CA VAL A 101 0.93 2.28 16.88
C VAL A 101 1.84 1.26 17.55
N THR A 102 1.47 -0.01 17.42
CA THR A 102 2.38 -1.14 17.66
C THR A 102 2.99 -1.54 16.33
N HIS A 103 4.32 -1.57 16.25
CA HIS A 103 5.02 -1.93 15.02
C HIS A 103 5.06 -3.44 14.82
N ALA A 104 4.79 -3.86 13.59
CA ALA A 104 5.05 -5.21 13.10
C ALA A 104 5.80 -5.11 11.77
N LEU A 105 6.67 -6.08 11.49
CA LEU A 105 7.42 -6.10 10.24
C LEU A 105 6.77 -7.02 9.22
N CYS A 106 6.77 -6.58 7.97
CA CYS A 106 6.10 -7.28 6.90
C CYS A 106 6.86 -8.55 6.51
N ASN A 107 6.28 -9.72 6.80
CA ASN A 107 6.88 -11.01 6.44
C ASN A 107 7.13 -11.16 4.94
N GLN A 108 6.33 -10.52 4.07
CA GLN A 108 6.57 -10.57 2.62
C GLN A 108 7.85 -9.82 2.22
N HIS A 109 8.17 -8.73 2.94
CA HIS A 109 9.43 -8.01 2.77
C HIS A 109 10.60 -8.85 3.25
N HIS A 110 10.48 -9.46 4.45
CA HIS A 110 11.49 -10.41 4.93
C HIS A 110 11.70 -11.58 3.98
N LEU A 111 10.65 -12.17 3.41
CA LEU A 111 10.80 -13.26 2.44
C LEU A 111 11.59 -12.84 1.19
N ARG A 112 11.48 -11.59 0.75
CA ARG A 112 12.26 -11.05 -0.37
C ARG A 112 13.73 -10.82 0.01
N GLU A 113 13.99 -10.29 1.21
CA GLU A 113 15.36 -10.13 1.74
C GLU A 113 16.05 -11.48 1.95
N LEU A 114 15.35 -12.44 2.58
CA LEU A 114 15.84 -13.80 2.81
C LEU A 114 16.16 -14.51 1.50
N LYS A 115 15.40 -14.24 0.42
CA LYS A 115 15.71 -14.80 -0.90
C LYS A 115 17.09 -14.36 -1.39
N ALA A 116 17.44 -13.08 -1.22
CA ALA A 116 18.75 -12.57 -1.60
C ALA A 116 19.87 -13.25 -0.79
N LEU A 117 19.69 -13.43 0.52
CA LEU A 117 20.65 -14.12 1.37
C LEU A 117 20.85 -15.60 0.97
N ILE A 118 19.78 -16.28 0.55
CA ILE A 118 19.85 -17.66 0.05
C ILE A 118 20.58 -17.71 -1.30
N GLU A 119 20.27 -16.79 -2.21
CA GLU A 119 20.78 -16.83 -3.59
C GLU A 119 22.22 -16.35 -3.71
N HIS A 120 22.60 -15.30 -2.98
CA HIS A 120 23.91 -14.67 -3.08
C HIS A 120 24.86 -15.12 -1.97
N ASP A 121 24.41 -15.07 -0.72
CA ASP A 121 25.27 -15.28 0.44
C ASP A 121 25.30 -16.76 0.89
N LYS A 122 24.38 -17.57 0.36
CA LYS A 122 24.23 -19.02 0.64
C LYS A 122 23.98 -19.32 2.12
N GLU A 123 23.33 -18.40 2.82
CA GLU A 123 23.03 -18.52 4.24
C GLU A 123 21.96 -19.58 4.51
N THR A 124 22.33 -20.64 5.23
CA THR A 124 21.42 -21.78 5.49
C THR A 124 20.26 -21.40 6.42
N TRP A 125 20.51 -20.55 7.42
CA TRP A 125 19.49 -20.07 8.35
C TRP A 125 18.40 -19.26 7.65
N ALA A 126 18.71 -18.58 6.54
CA ALA A 126 17.74 -17.80 5.79
C ALA A 126 16.68 -18.71 5.14
N GLY A 127 17.08 -19.90 4.67
CA GLY A 127 16.17 -20.94 4.20
C GLY A 127 15.26 -21.49 5.29
N GLN A 128 15.81 -21.71 6.50
CA GLN A 128 15.04 -22.15 7.66
C GLN A 128 14.02 -21.10 8.10
N MET A 129 14.42 -19.82 8.17
CA MET A 129 13.53 -18.72 8.50
C MET A 129 12.42 -18.53 7.45
N SER A 130 12.76 -18.59 6.15
CA SER A 130 11.78 -18.54 5.07
C SER A 130 10.72 -19.64 5.21
N THR A 131 11.15 -20.86 5.58
CA THR A 131 10.27 -21.99 5.83
C THR A 131 9.36 -21.75 7.04
N LEU A 132 9.92 -21.25 8.14
CA LEU A 132 9.15 -20.92 9.35
C LEU A 132 8.06 -19.88 9.06
N LEU A 133 8.40 -18.76 8.41
CA LEU A 133 7.43 -17.71 8.07
C LEU A 133 6.28 -18.23 7.20
N LYS A 134 6.59 -19.07 6.21
CA LYS A 134 5.58 -19.71 5.35
C LYS A 134 4.71 -20.70 6.12
N LEU A 135 5.27 -21.44 7.08
CA LEU A 135 4.52 -22.35 7.94
C LEU A 135 3.56 -21.58 8.84
N MET A 136 4.03 -20.52 9.51
CA MET A 136 3.19 -19.67 10.36
C MET A 136 2.02 -19.06 9.57
N LEU A 137 2.26 -18.62 8.33
CA LEU A 137 1.19 -18.14 7.46
C LEU A 137 0.13 -19.21 7.20
N ARG A 138 0.54 -20.45 6.88
CA ARG A 138 -0.40 -21.56 6.66
C ARG A 138 -1.21 -21.88 7.91
N CYS A 139 -0.60 -21.85 9.10
CA CYS A 139 -1.29 -22.11 10.36
C CYS A 139 -2.35 -21.04 10.67
N ARG A 140 -2.14 -19.78 10.26
CA ARG A 140 -3.13 -18.70 10.42
C ARG A 140 -4.41 -18.90 9.61
N HIS A 141 -4.32 -19.63 8.49
CA HIS A 141 -5.41 -19.81 7.53
C HIS A 141 -6.13 -21.16 7.65
N ARG A 142 -5.83 -21.92 8.70
CA ARG A 142 -6.60 -23.09 9.14
C ARG A 142 -7.54 -22.67 10.25
#